data_AF-A0A2W5AFL3-F1
#
_entry.id   AF-A0A2W5AFL3-F1
#
_cell.length_a   1.000
_cell.length_b   1.000
_cell.length_c   1.000
_cell.angle_alpha   90.00
_cell.angle_beta   90.00
_cell.angle_gamma   90.00
#
_symmetry.space_group_name_H-M   'P 1'
#
loop_
_entity.id
_entity.type
_entity.pdbx_description
1 polymer ?
#
loop_
_entity_poly.entity_id
_entity_poly.type
_entity_poly.pdbx_seq_one_letter_code
_entity_poly.pdbx_strand_id
1 'polypeptide(L)'
;MTTITTARNRVITETPEPDDVLVQVILFGEGDTPGTVAGRSLRYLPISAYQECLDWAVAIADQMARPLYVVPLNHGDILNTERWTPYRDFIASMNDQQRGELRRIVVTTCCEIMRDCDDWHVRADAHDILTQLKVIHHD
;
A
#
# COMPACT_ATOMS: atom_id res chain seq x y z
N MET A 1 -15.44 -8.58 8.37
CA MET A 1 -16.24 -7.39 8.06
C MET A 1 -17.20 -6.95 9.19
N THR A 2 -16.96 -5.75 9.72
CA THR A 2 -17.70 -5.01 10.75
C THR A 2 -18.34 -3.76 10.11
N THR A 3 -19.58 -3.42 10.49
CA THR A 3 -20.26 -2.20 10.03
C THR A 3 -20.63 -1.32 11.22
N ILE A 4 -20.20 -0.06 11.20
CA ILE A 4 -20.53 0.97 12.18
C ILE A 4 -21.55 1.91 11.54
N THR A 5 -22.77 1.92 12.08
CA THR A 5 -23.86 2.78 11.57
C THR A 5 -23.83 4.13 12.28
N THR A 6 -23.89 5.21 11.50
CA THR A 6 -24.04 6.59 11.99
C THR A 6 -25.48 7.08 11.76
N ALA A 7 -25.78 8.37 11.99
CA ALA A 7 -27.17 8.83 11.93
C ALA A 7 -27.77 8.74 10.52
N ARG A 8 -26.95 8.86 9.47
CA ARG A 8 -27.37 8.92 8.06
C ARG A 8 -26.53 8.04 7.14
N ASN A 9 -25.47 7.42 7.63
CA ASN A 9 -24.55 6.64 6.81
C ASN A 9 -23.93 5.47 7.62
N ARG A 10 -22.85 4.88 7.09
CA ARG A 10 -22.11 3.80 7.75
C ARG A 10 -20.64 3.80 7.33
N VAL A 11 -19.82 3.24 8.23
CA VAL A 11 -18.41 2.90 7.96
C VAL A 11 -18.27 1.38 7.97
N ILE A 12 -17.58 0.82 6.98
CA ILE A 12 -17.33 -0.61 6.85
C ILE A 12 -15.84 -0.85 7.08
N THR A 13 -15.51 -1.79 7.95
CA THR A 13 -14.12 -2.09 8.32
C THR A 13 -13.94 -3.55 8.64
N GLU A 14 -12.71 -3.99 8.87
CA GLU A 14 -12.37 -5.30 9.41
C GLU A 14 -11.51 -5.11 10.66
N THR A 15 -11.55 -6.08 11.57
CA THR A 15 -10.67 -6.07 12.74
C THR A 15 -9.25 -6.35 12.27
N PRO A 16 -8.25 -5.53 12.61
CA PRO A 16 -6.87 -5.77 12.24
C PRO A 16 -6.38 -7.15 12.70
N GLU A 17 -5.69 -7.85 11.80
CA GLU A 17 -4.98 -9.09 12.06
C GLU A 17 -3.51 -8.82 12.42
N PRO A 18 -2.80 -9.77 13.06
CA PRO A 18 -1.42 -9.54 13.51
C PRO A 18 -0.41 -9.25 12.38
N ASP A 19 -0.70 -9.63 11.15
CA ASP A 19 0.13 -9.46 9.96
C ASP A 19 -0.23 -8.21 9.14
N ASP A 20 -1.29 -7.50 9.51
CA ASP A 20 -1.64 -6.22 8.89
C ASP A 20 -0.55 -5.18 9.18
N VAL A 21 -0.15 -4.46 8.14
CA VAL A 21 0.94 -3.48 8.20
C VAL A 21 0.49 -2.08 7.82
N LEU A 22 -0.58 -1.97 7.06
CA LEU A 22 -1.12 -0.69 6.58
C LEU A 22 -2.62 -0.63 6.81
N VAL A 23 -3.14 0.60 6.84
CA VAL A 23 -4.57 0.88 6.77
C VAL A 23 -4.83 1.83 5.60
N GLN A 24 -5.92 1.57 4.88
CA GLN A 24 -6.41 2.40 3.81
C GLN A 24 -7.83 2.85 4.09
N VAL A 25 -8.10 4.13 3.82
CA VAL A 25 -9.45 4.66 3.79
C VAL A 25 -9.90 4.80 2.34
N ILE A 26 -11.08 4.28 2.00
CA ILE A 26 -11.67 4.37 0.67
C ILE A 26 -12.96 5.17 0.75
N LEU A 27 -13.02 6.23 -0.05
CA LEU A 27 -14.21 7.05 -0.25
C LEU A 27 -14.88 6.65 -1.56
N PHE A 28 -16.21 6.60 -1.59
CA PHE A 28 -16.95 6.33 -2.82
C PHE A 28 -17.65 7.59 -3.30
N GLY A 29 -17.41 7.95 -4.56
CA GLY A 29 -18.00 9.10 -5.23
C GLY A 29 -18.47 8.77 -6.64
N GLU A 30 -18.85 9.81 -7.38
CA GLU A 30 -19.08 9.66 -8.83
C GLU A 30 -17.77 9.26 -9.52
N GLY A 31 -17.88 8.29 -10.43
CA GLY A 31 -16.77 7.87 -11.27
C GLY A 31 -16.56 8.79 -12.47
N ASP A 32 -15.51 8.52 -13.25
CA ASP A 32 -15.11 9.35 -14.39
C ASP A 32 -16.12 9.27 -15.56
N THR A 33 -17.02 8.28 -15.54
CA THR A 33 -18.16 8.17 -16.46
C THR A 33 -19.46 8.51 -15.73
N PRO A 34 -20.34 9.38 -16.29
CA PRO A 34 -21.62 9.72 -15.67
C PRO A 34 -22.45 8.48 -15.31
N GLY A 35 -22.96 8.46 -14.08
CA GLY A 35 -23.75 7.33 -13.55
C GLY A 35 -22.93 6.17 -12.98
N THR A 36 -21.60 6.23 -13.06
CA THR A 36 -20.73 5.23 -12.42
C THR A 36 -20.31 5.66 -11.02
N VAL A 37 -19.91 4.70 -10.20
CA VAL A 37 -19.41 4.91 -8.84
C VAL A 37 -17.97 4.42 -8.80
N ALA A 38 -17.07 5.26 -8.30
CA ALA A 38 -15.66 4.88 -8.18
C ALA A 38 -15.19 5.04 -6.73
N GLY A 39 -14.41 4.06 -6.29
CA GLY A 39 -13.62 4.17 -5.07
C GLY A 39 -12.42 5.08 -5.32
N ARG A 40 -12.15 5.96 -4.37
CA ARG A 40 -10.94 6.78 -4.30
C ARG A 40 -10.26 6.46 -2.98
N SER A 41 -9.13 5.77 -3.10
CA SER A 41 -8.28 5.48 -1.95
C SER A 41 -7.56 6.75 -1.51
N LEU A 42 -7.62 7.04 -0.21
CA LEU A 42 -6.71 7.97 0.42
C LEU A 42 -5.32 7.32 0.56
N ARG A 43 -4.37 8.09 1.10
CA ARG A 43 -3.02 7.61 1.40
C ARG A 43 -3.06 6.35 2.29
N TYR A 44 -2.17 5.41 2.03
CA TYR A 44 -1.88 4.33 2.98
C TYR A 44 -1.18 4.92 4.20
N LEU A 45 -1.60 4.47 5.39
CA LEU A 45 -0.99 4.83 6.67
C LEU A 45 -0.54 3.55 7.39
N PRO A 46 0.43 3.62 8.31
CA PRO A 46 0.79 2.48 9.15
C PRO A 46 -0.43 1.91 9.89
N ILE A 47 -0.49 0.60 10.11
CA ILE A 47 -1.61 -0.05 10.82
C ILE A 47 -1.83 0.53 12.23
N SER A 48 -0.80 1.09 12.86
CA SER A 48 -0.91 1.80 14.14
C SER A 48 -1.84 3.01 14.10
N ALA A 49 -2.13 3.56 12.92
CA ALA A 49 -3.09 4.63 12.70
C ALA A 49 -4.54 4.12 12.45
N TYR A 50 -4.78 2.80 12.55
CA TYR A 50 -6.09 2.21 12.27
C TYR A 50 -7.22 2.89 13.05
N GLN A 51 -7.07 3.02 14.37
CA GLN A 51 -8.12 3.59 15.21
C GLN A 51 -8.37 5.06 14.87
N GLU A 52 -7.31 5.85 14.63
CA GLU A 52 -7.43 7.24 14.20
C GLU A 52 -8.19 7.35 12.87
N CYS A 53 -7.88 6.48 11.90
CA CYS A 53 -8.58 6.43 10.62
C CYS A 53 -10.06 6.05 10.79
N LEU A 54 -10.35 5.10 11.68
CA LEU A 54 -11.70 4.65 11.96
C LEU A 54 -12.53 5.76 12.62
N ASP A 55 -11.98 6.41 13.64
CA ASP A 55 -12.63 7.52 14.36
C ASP A 55 -12.91 8.69 13.41
N TRP A 56 -11.92 9.05 12.59
CA TRP A 56 -12.09 10.07 11.55
C TRP A 56 -13.19 9.70 10.56
N ALA A 57 -13.19 8.45 10.06
CA ALA A 57 -14.19 7.99 9.09
C ALA A 57 -15.60 8.03 9.67
N VAL A 58 -15.77 7.64 10.93
CA VAL A 58 -17.05 7.73 11.65
C VAL A 58 -17.49 9.19 11.81
N ALA A 59 -16.56 10.09 12.16
CA ALA A 59 -16.87 11.52 12.35
C ALA A 59 -17.37 12.22 11.08
N ILE A 60 -16.91 11.78 9.90
CA ILE A 60 -17.33 12.38 8.62
C ILE A 60 -18.43 11.61 7.90
N ALA A 61 -18.79 10.40 8.37
CA ALA A 61 -19.67 9.50 7.62
C ALA A 61 -21.01 10.14 7.24
N ASP A 62 -21.63 10.88 8.16
CA ASP A 62 -22.93 11.52 7.93
C ASP A 62 -22.91 12.67 6.91
N GLN A 63 -21.72 13.15 6.55
CA GLN A 63 -21.53 14.19 5.52
C GLN A 63 -21.33 13.59 4.12
N MET A 64 -21.07 12.28 4.04
CA MET A 64 -20.81 11.60 2.79
C MET A 64 -22.09 11.00 2.20
N ALA A 65 -22.21 11.00 0.88
CA ALA A 65 -23.35 10.40 0.17
C ALA A 65 -23.34 8.87 0.14
N ARG A 66 -22.20 8.25 0.46
CA ARG A 66 -21.96 6.80 0.36
C ARG A 66 -21.15 6.30 1.56
N PRO A 67 -21.20 4.99 1.87
CA PRO A 67 -20.39 4.41 2.94
C PRO A 67 -18.90 4.64 2.72
N LEU A 68 -18.17 4.75 3.84
CA LEU A 68 -16.71 4.78 3.85
C LEU A 68 -16.18 3.41 4.21
N TYR A 69 -14.99 3.09 3.72
CA TYR A 69 -14.31 1.85 4.08
C TYR A 69 -12.98 2.17 4.75
N VAL A 70 -12.71 1.50 5.87
CA VAL A 70 -11.42 1.54 6.57
C VAL A 70 -10.87 0.12 6.56
N VAL A 71 -9.88 -0.13 5.71
CA VAL A 71 -9.44 -1.48 5.37
C VAL A 71 -8.02 -1.66 5.90
N PRO A 72 -7.80 -2.48 6.95
CA PRO A 72 -6.46 -2.92 7.29
C PRO A 72 -5.94 -3.87 6.20
N LEU A 73 -4.64 -3.87 5.96
CA LEU A 73 -4.01 -4.57 4.85
C LEU A 73 -2.67 -5.16 5.28
N ASN A 74 -2.45 -6.42 4.90
CA ASN A 74 -1.15 -7.07 4.99
C ASN A 74 -0.35 -6.90 3.68
N HIS A 75 0.89 -7.38 3.68
CA HIS A 75 1.75 -7.31 2.49
C HIS A 75 1.18 -8.10 1.30
N GLY A 76 0.53 -9.24 1.57
CA GLY A 76 -0.08 -10.09 0.56
C GLY A 76 -1.20 -9.37 -0.19
N ASP A 77 -2.06 -8.63 0.50
CA ASP A 77 -3.13 -7.86 -0.11
C ASP A 77 -2.61 -6.81 -1.08
N ILE A 78 -1.47 -6.21 -0.77
CA ILE A 78 -0.86 -5.19 -1.62
C ILE A 78 -0.26 -5.82 -2.87
N LEU A 79 0.49 -6.91 -2.69
CA LEU A 79 1.27 -7.55 -3.76
C LEU A 79 0.42 -8.42 -4.69
N ASN A 80 -0.62 -9.08 -4.16
CA ASN A 80 -1.41 -10.06 -4.90
C ASN A 80 -2.69 -9.49 -5.52
N THR A 81 -2.95 -8.19 -5.33
CA THR A 81 -4.10 -7.51 -5.93
C THR A 81 -3.65 -6.34 -6.79
N GLU A 82 -4.59 -5.70 -7.47
CA GLU A 82 -4.32 -4.52 -8.30
C GLU A 82 -3.92 -3.28 -7.47
N ARG A 83 -3.82 -3.38 -6.14
CA ARG A 83 -3.36 -2.30 -5.26
C ARG A 83 -1.93 -1.86 -5.52
N TRP A 84 -1.10 -2.74 -6.06
CA TRP A 84 0.25 -2.41 -6.51
C TRP A 84 0.29 -1.69 -7.86
N THR A 85 -0.76 -1.79 -8.68
CA THR A 85 -0.79 -1.25 -10.05
C THR A 85 -0.44 0.25 -10.12
N PRO A 86 -0.98 1.14 -9.27
CA PRO A 86 -0.63 2.56 -9.32
C PRO A 86 0.87 2.82 -9.08
N TYR A 87 1.51 2.03 -8.21
CA TYR A 87 2.95 2.12 -7.95
C TYR A 87 3.77 1.61 -9.13
N ARG A 88 3.35 0.48 -9.71
CA ARG A 88 3.95 -0.06 -10.93
C ARG A 88 3.89 0.95 -12.08
N ASP A 89 2.73 1.58 -12.28
CA ASP A 89 2.52 2.56 -13.35
C ASP A 89 3.35 3.83 -13.10
N PHE A 90 3.44 4.28 -11.84
CA PHE A 90 4.32 5.38 -11.44
C PHE A 90 5.79 5.06 -11.74
N ILE A 91 6.28 3.88 -11.33
CA ILE A 91 7.66 3.43 -11.61
C ILE A 91 7.91 3.36 -13.12
N ALA A 92 6.96 2.86 -13.91
CA ALA A 92 7.08 2.79 -15.36
C ALA A 92 7.18 4.18 -16.02
N SER A 93 6.54 5.20 -15.42
CA SER A 93 6.55 6.58 -15.91
C SER A 93 7.77 7.41 -15.47
N MET A 94 8.66 6.88 -14.62
CA MET A 94 9.82 7.60 -14.12
C MET A 94 10.78 7.99 -15.24
N ASN A 95 11.32 9.22 -15.17
CA ASN A 95 12.41 9.65 -16.04
C ASN A 95 13.77 9.04 -15.62
N ASP A 96 14.82 9.26 -16.41
CA ASP A 96 16.15 8.67 -16.15
C ASP A 96 16.74 9.06 -14.78
N GLN A 97 16.54 10.30 -14.35
CA GLN A 97 17.02 10.78 -13.05
C GLN A 97 16.32 10.03 -11.90
N GLN A 98 14.99 9.97 -11.94
CA GLN A 98 14.17 9.26 -10.95
C GLN A 98 14.48 7.76 -10.93
N ARG A 99 14.67 7.15 -12.10
CA ARG A 99 15.12 5.75 -12.21
C ARG A 99 16.50 5.54 -11.59
N GLY A 100 17.42 6.49 -11.78
CA GLY A 100 18.75 6.45 -11.15
C GLY A 100 18.68 6.54 -9.63
N GLU A 101 17.80 7.38 -9.09
CA GLU A 101 17.55 7.51 -7.65
C GLU A 101 16.92 6.24 -7.07
N LEU A 102 15.86 5.72 -7.71
CA LEU A 102 15.24 4.46 -7.30
C LEU A 102 16.24 3.31 -7.32
N ARG A 103 17.05 3.21 -8.38
CA ARG A 103 18.11 2.21 -8.47
C ARG A 103 19.10 2.32 -7.32
N ARG A 104 19.52 3.53 -6.95
CA ARG A 104 20.42 3.74 -5.80
C ARG A 104 19.80 3.24 -4.49
N ILE A 105 18.52 3.52 -4.27
CA ILE A 105 17.79 3.05 -3.10
C ILE A 105 17.78 1.52 -3.08
N VAL A 106 17.33 0.87 -4.17
CA VAL A 106 17.26 -0.60 -4.27
C VAL A 106 18.62 -1.25 -4.02
N VAL A 107 19.69 -0.73 -4.64
CA VAL A 107 21.04 -1.27 -4.46
C VAL A 107 21.51 -1.12 -3.01
N THR A 108 21.29 0.04 -2.39
CA THR A 108 21.66 0.29 -1.00
C THR A 108 20.94 -0.69 -0.06
N THR A 109 19.63 -0.84 -0.23
CA THR A 109 18.82 -1.77 0.57
C THR A 109 19.27 -3.22 0.39
N CYS A 110 19.54 -3.67 -0.84
CA CYS A 110 20.02 -5.04 -1.06
C CYS A 110 21.40 -5.27 -0.42
N CYS A 111 22.31 -4.29 -0.48
CA CYS A 111 23.60 -4.38 0.20
C CYS A 111 23.45 -4.44 1.74
N GLU A 112 22.52 -3.68 2.31
CA GLU A 112 22.21 -3.75 3.75
C GLU A 112 21.62 -5.12 4.13
N ILE A 113 20.68 -5.66 3.35
CA ILE A 113 20.13 -7.01 3.56
C ILE A 113 21.25 -8.06 3.53
N MET A 114 22.14 -7.99 2.52
CA MET A 114 23.27 -8.91 2.40
C MET A 114 24.19 -8.90 3.63
N ARG A 115 24.32 -7.74 4.29
CA ARG A 115 25.18 -7.54 5.46
C ARG A 115 24.50 -7.95 6.77
N ASP A 116 23.24 -7.56 6.96
CA ASP A 116 22.59 -7.51 8.27
C ASP A 116 21.48 -8.56 8.45
N CYS A 117 21.00 -9.19 7.37
CA CYS A 117 19.91 -10.18 7.46
C CYS A 117 20.44 -11.58 7.84
N ASP A 118 19.90 -12.15 8.93
CA ASP A 118 20.28 -13.49 9.39
C ASP A 118 19.74 -14.62 8.49
N ASP A 119 18.64 -14.38 7.77
CA ASP A 119 18.06 -15.36 6.85
C ASP A 119 18.88 -15.46 5.56
N TRP A 120 19.48 -16.62 5.32
CA TRP A 120 20.33 -16.85 4.16
C TRP A 120 19.56 -16.90 2.84
N HIS A 121 18.28 -17.29 2.85
CA HIS A 121 17.45 -17.28 1.64
C HIS A 121 17.20 -15.84 1.18
N VAL A 122 16.85 -14.96 2.11
CA VAL A 122 16.62 -13.54 1.83
C VAL A 122 17.90 -12.86 1.31
N ARG A 123 19.07 -13.25 1.85
CA ARG A 123 20.36 -12.79 1.32
C ARG A 123 20.61 -13.32 -0.10
N ALA A 124 20.33 -14.59 -0.38
CA ALA A 124 20.48 -15.13 -1.73
C ALA A 124 19.61 -14.36 -2.75
N ASP A 125 18.36 -14.06 -2.40
CA ASP A 125 17.47 -13.26 -3.26
C ASP A 125 18.01 -11.84 -3.48
N ALA A 126 18.55 -11.18 -2.44
CA ALA A 126 19.17 -9.87 -2.57
C ALA A 126 20.43 -9.90 -3.46
N HIS A 127 21.26 -10.94 -3.34
CA HIS A 127 22.41 -11.16 -4.22
C HIS A 127 21.98 -11.30 -5.69
N ASP A 128 20.94 -12.09 -5.94
CA ASP A 128 20.42 -12.30 -7.29
C ASP A 128 19.88 -11.00 -7.90
N ILE A 129 19.18 -10.18 -7.11
CA ILE A 129 18.74 -8.85 -7.54
C ILE A 129 19.95 -7.96 -7.89
N LEU A 130 20.98 -7.93 -7.05
CA LEU A 130 22.19 -7.13 -7.31
C LEU A 130 22.93 -7.60 -8.57
N THR A 131 22.92 -8.89 -8.86
CA THR A 131 23.48 -9.48 -10.08
C THR A 131 22.65 -9.11 -11.31
N GLN A 132 21.31 -9.22 -11.24
CA GLN A 132 20.41 -8.78 -12.32
C GLN A 132 20.55 -7.28 -12.62
N LEU A 133 20.76 -6.48 -11.58
CA LEU A 133 21.05 -5.06 -11.72
C LEU A 133 22.46 -4.81 -12.25
N LYS A 134 23.34 -5.81 -12.40
CA LYS A 134 24.74 -5.67 -12.82
C LYS A 134 25.57 -4.81 -11.88
N VAL A 135 25.28 -4.88 -10.59
CA VAL A 135 26.12 -4.27 -9.54
C VAL A 135 27.21 -5.25 -9.13
N ILE A 136 26.85 -6.52 -9.02
CA ILE A 136 27.78 -7.63 -8.84
C ILE A 136 28.01 -8.27 -10.21
N HIS A 137 29.26 -8.55 -10.53
CA HIS A 137 29.64 -9.25 -11.74
C HIS A 137 30.19 -10.62 -11.35
N HIS A 138 29.88 -11.63 -12.16
CA HIS A 138 30.62 -12.89 -12.15
C HIS A 138 31.68 -12.78 -13.24
N ASP A 139 32.95 -12.91 -12.84
CA ASP A 139 34.07 -13.04 -13.78
C ASP A 139 33.96 -14.35 -14.58
#